data_AF-A0A7X1CQC5-F1
#
_entry.id   AF-A0A7X1CQC5-F1
#
_cell.length_a   1.000
_cell.length_b   1.000
_cell.length_c   1.000
_cell.angle_alpha   90.00
_cell.angle_beta   90.00
_cell.angle_gamma   90.00
#
_symmetry.space_group_name_H-M   'P 1'
#
loop_
_entity.id
_entity.type
_entity.pdbx_description
1 polymer ?
#
loop_
_entity_poly.entity_id
_entity_poly.type
_entity_poly.pdbx_seq_one_letter_code
_entity_poly.pdbx_strand_id
1 'polypeptide(L)' 'MRNEVVDYLLGVFAGASTLFLVGYFLLGESLSVAVIISVASFLILSTSFIFKYRKGTST' A
#
# COMPACT_ATOMS: atom_id res chain seq x y z
N MET A 1 12.53 13.25 8.07
CA MET A 1 12.89 11.95 7.47
C MET A 1 12.25 10.73 8.16
N ARG A 2 12.62 10.30 9.39
CA ARG A 2 12.02 9.06 9.97
C ARG A 2 10.50 9.11 10.12
N ASN A 3 9.94 10.23 10.58
CA ASN A 3 8.48 10.38 10.73
C ASN A 3 7.74 10.34 9.39
N GLU A 4 8.26 11.00 8.35
CA GLU A 4 7.66 10.98 7.01
C GLU A 4 7.61 9.57 6.40
N VAL A 5 8.64 8.74 6.66
CA VAL A 5 8.66 7.33 6.24
C VAL A 5 7.59 6.52 6.97
N VAL A 6 7.44 6.75 8.28
CA VAL A 6 6.45 6.07 9.11
C VAL A 6 5.03 6.47 8.72
N ASP A 7 4.76 7.78 8.54
CA ASP A 7 3.46 8.30 8.12
C ASP A 7 3.07 7.75 6.74
N TYR A 8 4.04 7.64 5.83
CA TYR A 8 3.83 7.03 4.52
C TYR A 8 3.49 5.54 4.63
N LEU A 9 4.26 4.76 5.40
CA LEU A 9 4.00 3.32 5.58
C LEU A 9 2.63 3.07 6.22
N LEU A 10 2.24 3.90 7.19
CA LEU A 10 0.90 3.87 7.79
C LEU A 10 -0.19 4.16 6.75
N GLY A 11 0.02 5.15 5.89
CA GLY A 11 -0.90 5.47 4.79
C GLY A 11 -1.05 4.32 3.79
N VAL A 12 0.06 3.67 3.40
CA VAL A 12 0.02 2.50 2.50
C VAL A 12 -0.68 1.32 3.15
N PHE A 13 -0.42 1.06 4.43
CA PHE A 13 -1.08 0.00 5.17
C PHE A 13 -2.59 0.23 5.31
N ALA A 14 -3.00 1.46 5.63
CA ALA A 14 -4.41 1.85 5.71
C ALA A 14 -5.11 1.71 4.35
N GLY A 15 -4.45 2.12 3.26
CA GLY A 15 -4.96 1.96 1.90
C GLY A 15 -5.16 0.50 1.50
N ALA A 16 -4.16 -0.34 1.75
CA ALA A 16 -4.24 -1.78 1.47
C ALA A 16 -5.35 -2.46 2.29
N SER A 17 -5.49 -2.09 3.56
CA SER A 17 -6.55 -2.61 4.45
C SER A 17 -7.94 -2.19 3.97
N THR A 18 -8.09 -0.95 3.51
CA THR A 18 -9.35 -0.44 2.96
C THR A 18 -9.74 -1.19 1.69
N LEU A 19 -8.78 -1.38 0.77
CA LEU A 19 -9.01 -2.16 -0.46
C LEU A 19 -9.40 -3.61 -0.17
N PHE A 20 -8.79 -4.22 0.83
CA PHE A 20 -9.18 -5.56 1.29
C PHE A 20 -10.63 -5.58 1.77
N LEU A 21 -11.01 -4.66 2.66
CA LEU A 21 -12.37 -4.57 3.19
C LEU A 21 -13.39 -4.31 2.09
N VAL A 22 -13.09 -3.41 1.15
CA VAL A 22 -13.97 -3.11 0.01
C VAL A 22 -14.09 -4.32 -0.91
N GLY A 23 -12.97 -4.96 -1.27
CA GLY A 23 -12.96 -6.16 -2.10
C GLY A 23 -13.78 -7.29 -1.48
N TYR A 24 -13.54 -7.57 -0.21
CA TYR A 24 -14.15 -8.70 0.47
C TYR A 24 -15.63 -8.46 0.83
N PHE A 25 -15.96 -7.32 1.44
CA PHE A 25 -17.30 -7.07 1.97
C PHE A 25 -18.25 -6.37 0.99
N LEU A 26 -17.76 -5.40 0.21
CA LEU A 26 -18.62 -4.58 -0.66
C LEU A 26 -18.75 -5.16 -2.06
N LEU A 27 -17.64 -5.68 -2.62
CA LEU A 27 -17.62 -6.28 -3.96
C LEU A 27 -17.95 -7.78 -3.93
N GLY A 28 -17.95 -8.42 -2.75
CA GLY A 28 -18.24 -9.84 -2.60
C GLY A 28 -17.17 -10.75 -3.22
N GLU A 29 -15.94 -10.25 -3.37
CA GLU A 29 -14.84 -11.04 -3.90
C GLU A 29 -14.46 -12.17 -2.96
N SER A 30 -13.96 -13.27 -3.53
CA SER A 30 -13.41 -14.35 -2.72
C SER A 30 -12.26 -13.82 -1.85
N LEU A 31 -12.11 -14.40 -0.65
CA LEU A 31 -11.05 -14.01 0.30
C LEU A 31 -9.68 -13.97 -0.38
N SER A 32 -9.37 -14.98 -1.19
CA SER A 32 -8.11 -15.07 -1.94
C SER A 32 -7.90 -13.88 -2.89
N VAL A 33 -8.94 -13.47 -3.64
CA VAL A 33 -8.85 -12.36 -4.59
C VAL A 33 -8.67 -11.03 -3.85
N ALA A 34 -9.45 -10.79 -2.80
CA ALA A 34 -9.32 -9.57 -1.98
C ALA A 34 -7.93 -9.44 -1.35
N VAL A 35 -7.35 -10.55 -0.87
CA VAL A 35 -5.97 -10.60 -0.35
C VAL A 35 -4.97 -10.28 -1.46
N ILE A 36 -5.09 -10.91 -2.64
CA ILE A 36 -4.16 -10.68 -3.76
C ILE A 36 -4.16 -9.20 -4.18
N ILE A 37 -5.32 -8.57 -4.33
CA ILE A 37 -5.45 -7.16 -4.71
C ILE A 37 -4.83 -6.25 -3.65
N SER A 38 -5.08 -6.53 -2.36
CA SER A 38 -4.53 -5.75 -1.26
C SER A 38 -3.00 -5.84 -1.19
N VAL A 39 -2.44 -7.05 -1.30
CA VAL A 39 -0.99 -7.29 -1.28
C VAL A 39 -0.31 -6.67 -2.50
N ALA A 40 -0.89 -6.83 -3.69
CA ALA A 40 -0.36 -6.22 -4.91
C ALA A 40 -0.30 -4.69 -4.79
N SER A 41 -1.37 -4.09 -4.27
CA SER A 41 -1.44 -2.63 -4.04
C SER A 41 -0.40 -2.17 -3.03
N PHE A 42 -0.22 -2.91 -1.93
CA PHE A 42 0.79 -2.63 -0.92
C PHE A 42 2.22 -2.64 -1.51
N LEU A 43 2.54 -3.63 -2.33
CA LEU A 43 3.85 -3.76 -2.97
C LEU A 43 4.12 -2.62 -3.96
N ILE A 44 3.14 -2.24 -4.78
CA ILE A 44 3.27 -1.15 -5.76
C ILE A 44 3.52 0.19 -5.06
N LEU A 45 2.74 0.48 -4.03
CA LEU A 45 2.87 1.72 -3.26
C LEU A 45 4.22 1.74 -2.51
N SER A 46 4.57 0.67 -1.81
CA SER A 46 5.85 0.56 -1.10
C SER A 46 7.06 0.68 -2.05
N THR A 47 7.00 0.08 -3.24
CA THR A 47 8.07 0.20 -4.24
C THR A 47 8.18 1.64 -4.77
N SER A 48 7.04 2.28 -5.03
CA SER A 48 6.99 3.68 -5.47
C SER A 48 7.64 4.63 -4.46
N PHE A 49 7.48 4.35 -3.16
CA PHE A 49 8.16 5.08 -2.09
C PHE A 49 9.67 4.93 -2.13
N ILE A 50 10.16 3.70 -2.23
CA ILE A 50 11.60 3.41 -2.30
C ILE A 50 12.21 4.12 -3.51
N PHE A 51 11.52 4.10 -4.65
CA PHE A 51 11.98 4.78 -5.87
C PHE A 51 11.99 6.31 -5.72
N LYS A 52 10.95 6.88 -5.09
CA LYS A 52 10.86 8.32 -4.79
C LYS A 52 11.96 8.78 -3.82
N TYR A 53 12.19 8.03 -2.75
CA TYR A 53 13.25 8.34 -1.77
C TYR A 53 14.65 8.19 -2.36
N ARG A 54 14.88 7.18 -3.21
CA ARG A 54 16.16 6.98 -3.91
C ARG A 54 16.49 8.09 -4.90
N LYS A 55 15.49 8.69 -5.55
CA LYS A 55 15.68 9.86 -6.43
C LYS A 55 15.82 11.18 -5.67
N GLY A 56 15.31 11.28 -4.43
CA GLY A 56 15.41 12.49 -3.61
C GLY A 56 16.78 12.70 -2.95
N THR A 57 17.69 11.73 -3.02
CA THR A 57 19.03 11.79 -2.41
C THR A 57 20.14 12.26 -3.37
N SER A 58 19.80 12.60 -4.61
CA SER A 58 20.74 13.03 -5.67
C SER A 58 20.78 14.54 -5.92
N THR A 59 20.32 15.35 -4.97
CA THR A 59 20.44 16.82 -4.94
C THR A 59 20.93 17.26 -3.58
#